data_AF-A0A839A8U9-F1
#
_entry.id   AF-A0A839A8U9-F1
#
_cell.length_a   1.000
_cell.length_b   1.000
_cell.length_c   1.000
_cell.angle_alpha   90.00
_cell.angle_beta   90.00
_cell.angle_gamma   90.00
#
_symmetry.space_group_name_H-M   'P 1'
#
loop_
_entity.id
_entity.type
_entity.pdbx_description
1 polymer ?
#
loop_
_entity_poly.entity_id
_entity_poly.type
_entity_poly.pdbx_seq_one_letter_code
_entity_poly.pdbx_strand_id
1 'polypeptide(L)'
;MAGAFDSFGEWHRLFDALCIERGHLDNATLASDYCALTKNKASTAYESSLKSLNNWRQGLHTPSRRNFRILTLMLRIEDAPEVLPHWNRLYEEAQRRKPADGNGDASQPATTPETDPAPTAASGGRTSRRLFAAAVFLLLGAGGSVLALGTFDRPQTHAAAFSKAGPQVIDMTGQRIEAHELVIAKVGQSVVVHGSRGRCGEQPPGWEEVLQGLPQLSNGFWSDGGVGIRVSRACSGGTPARAVVFTATHPGQERFTLYDDPITIRVTE
;
A
#
# COMPACT_ATOMS: atom_id res chain seq x y z
N MET A 1 -28.11 16.67 -0.60
CA MET A 1 -27.14 16.34 0.46
C MET A 1 -25.92 17.26 0.34
N ALA A 2 -26.12 18.59 0.42
CA ALA A 2 -25.01 19.54 0.43
C ALA A 2 -24.40 19.53 1.84
N GLY A 3 -23.08 19.30 1.94
CA GLY A 3 -22.35 19.45 3.21
C GLY A 3 -21.54 18.26 3.70
N ALA A 4 -21.68 17.06 3.15
CA ALA A 4 -20.92 15.90 3.62
C ALA A 4 -19.41 16.02 3.34
N PHE A 5 -19.04 16.69 2.25
CA PHE A 5 -17.65 16.83 1.82
C PHE A 5 -16.98 18.15 2.22
N ASP A 6 -17.75 19.10 2.75
CA ASP A 6 -17.23 20.43 3.13
C ASP A 6 -16.34 20.38 4.36
N SER A 7 -16.48 19.34 5.19
CA SER A 7 -15.66 19.13 6.40
C SER A 7 -14.22 18.71 6.11
N PHE A 8 -13.89 18.32 4.88
CA PHE A 8 -12.52 17.92 4.55
C PHE A 8 -11.62 19.15 4.38
N GLY A 9 -10.57 19.24 5.22
CA GLY A 9 -9.55 20.30 5.16
C GLY A 9 -8.33 19.97 4.28
N GLU A 10 -8.25 18.76 3.74
CA GLU A 10 -7.10 18.28 2.97
C GLU A 10 -7.56 17.56 1.70
N TRP A 11 -6.90 17.85 0.56
CA TRP A 11 -7.27 17.29 -0.74
C TRP A 11 -7.26 15.76 -0.76
N HIS A 12 -6.23 15.13 -0.18
CA HIS A 12 -6.09 13.67 -0.21
C HIS A 12 -7.17 12.96 0.60
N ARG A 13 -7.65 13.55 1.70
CA ARG A 13 -8.76 13.00 2.48
C ARG A 13 -10.08 13.09 1.73
N LEU A 14 -10.31 14.22 1.05
CA LEU A 14 -11.47 14.36 0.16
C LEU A 14 -11.39 13.35 -1.01
N PHE A 15 -10.21 13.19 -1.60
CA PHE A 15 -9.97 12.22 -2.66
C PHE A 15 -10.26 10.79 -2.20
N ASP A 16 -9.77 10.40 -1.02
CA ASP A 16 -10.02 9.07 -0.45
C ASP A 16 -11.51 8.83 -0.18
N ALA A 17 -12.20 9.81 0.41
CA ALA A 17 -13.64 9.74 0.66
C ALA A 17 -14.45 9.60 -0.64
N LEU A 18 -14.11 10.37 -1.68
CA LEU A 18 -14.75 10.27 -2.99
C LEU A 18 -14.47 8.93 -3.67
N CYS A 19 -13.26 8.39 -3.55
CA CYS A 19 -12.95 7.04 -4.02
C CYS A 19 -13.85 6.01 -3.34
N ILE A 20 -14.00 6.08 -2.02
CA ILE A 20 -14.85 5.17 -1.25
C ILE A 20 -16.33 5.30 -1.68
N GLU A 21 -16.84 6.53 -1.79
CA GLU A 21 -18.22 6.79 -2.23
C GLU A 21 -18.51 6.19 -3.62
N ARG A 22 -17.52 6.23 -4.52
CA ARG A 22 -17.64 5.67 -5.88
C ARG A 22 -17.30 4.18 -5.97
N GLY A 23 -17.07 3.50 -4.85
CA GLY A 23 -16.80 2.06 -4.79
C GLY A 23 -15.35 1.67 -5.07
N HIS A 24 -14.41 2.63 -5.15
CA HIS A 24 -12.99 2.39 -5.32
C HIS A 24 -12.29 2.16 -3.97
N LEU A 25 -12.61 1.02 -3.36
CA LEU A 25 -12.17 0.66 -2.02
C LEU A 25 -10.67 0.28 -1.97
N ASP A 26 -10.16 -0.27 -3.06
CA ASP A 26 -8.74 -0.55 -3.24
C ASP A 26 -8.14 0.23 -4.43
N ASN A 27 -6.81 0.29 -4.45
CA ASN A 27 -6.08 0.97 -5.52
C ASN A 27 -5.92 0.10 -6.77
N ALA A 28 -6.27 -1.18 -6.74
CA ALA A 28 -6.13 -2.09 -7.87
C ALA A 28 -7.21 -1.79 -8.93
N THR A 29 -8.48 -1.75 -8.51
CA THR A 29 -9.59 -1.35 -9.40
C THR A 29 -9.38 0.08 -9.90
N LEU A 30 -9.04 1.00 -9.00
CA LEU A 30 -8.77 2.40 -9.34
C LEU A 30 -7.61 2.54 -10.35
N ALA A 31 -6.53 1.76 -10.20
CA ALA A 31 -5.41 1.76 -11.14
C ALA A 31 -5.81 1.20 -12.50
N SER A 32 -6.66 0.16 -12.53
CA SER A 32 -7.17 -0.40 -13.79
C SER A 32 -7.97 0.65 -14.58
N ASP A 33 -8.90 1.34 -13.91
CA ASP A 33 -9.72 2.40 -14.51
C ASP A 33 -8.87 3.59 -14.97
N TYR A 34 -7.89 3.97 -14.14
CA TYR A 34 -6.92 5.02 -14.48
C TYR A 34 -6.10 4.66 -15.72
N CYS A 35 -5.61 3.43 -15.82
CA CYS A 35 -4.90 2.92 -17.00
C CYS A 35 -5.79 2.89 -18.25
N ALA A 36 -7.06 2.49 -18.10
CA ALA A 36 -8.03 2.48 -19.19
C ALA A 36 -8.26 3.89 -19.74
N LEU A 37 -8.44 4.89 -18.87
CA LEU A 37 -8.62 6.30 -19.25
C LEU A 37 -7.37 6.90 -19.88
N THR A 38 -6.18 6.53 -19.41
CA THR A 38 -4.91 7.00 -19.98
C THR A 38 -4.50 6.24 -21.26
N LYS A 39 -5.29 5.25 -21.68
CA LYS A 39 -5.03 4.36 -22.82
C LYS A 39 -3.69 3.62 -22.73
N ASN A 40 -3.17 3.42 -21.52
CA ASN A 40 -1.89 2.75 -21.31
C ASN A 40 -2.15 1.30 -20.86
N LYS A 41 -1.76 0.33 -21.70
CA LYS A 41 -1.99 -1.11 -21.46
C LYS A 41 -0.75 -1.87 -20.98
N ALA A 42 0.38 -1.19 -20.78
CA ALA A 42 1.59 -1.84 -20.31
C ALA A 42 1.44 -2.27 -18.84
N SER A 43 1.90 -3.48 -18.49
CA SER A 43 1.87 -3.97 -17.09
C SER A 43 2.65 -3.06 -16.14
N THR A 44 3.76 -2.47 -16.60
CA THR A 44 4.55 -1.48 -15.85
C THR A 44 3.79 -0.19 -15.57
N ALA A 45 2.82 0.18 -16.41
CA ALA A 45 1.98 1.36 -16.23
C ALA A 45 0.95 1.15 -15.12
N TYR A 46 0.42 -0.08 -14.99
CA TYR A 46 -0.49 -0.44 -13.91
C TYR A 46 0.20 -0.33 -12.54
N GLU A 47 1.36 -0.97 -12.37
CA GLU A 47 2.12 -0.91 -11.10
C GLU A 47 2.50 0.52 -10.72
N SER A 48 2.93 1.32 -11.70
CA SER A 48 3.26 2.74 -11.50
C SER A 48 2.03 3.57 -11.10
N SER A 49 0.87 3.27 -11.69
CA SER A 49 -0.39 3.92 -11.35
C SER A 49 -0.85 3.53 -9.95
N LEU A 50 -0.77 2.26 -9.59
CA LEU A 50 -1.11 1.75 -8.26
C LEU A 50 -0.27 2.42 -7.18
N LYS A 51 1.06 2.51 -7.38
CA LYS A 51 1.95 3.23 -6.48
C LYS A 51 1.59 4.73 -6.37
N SER A 52 1.32 5.38 -7.50
CA SER A 52 0.98 6.81 -7.53
C SER A 52 -0.33 7.09 -6.80
N LEU A 53 -1.37 6.30 -7.07
CA LEU A 53 -2.68 6.40 -6.42
C LEU A 53 -2.57 6.17 -4.91
N ASN A 54 -1.76 5.19 -4.48
CA ASN A 54 -1.50 4.97 -3.06
C ASN A 54 -0.86 6.22 -2.40
N ASN A 55 0.18 6.78 -3.03
CA ASN A 55 0.85 7.97 -2.52
C ASN A 55 -0.07 9.20 -2.50
N TRP A 56 -0.98 9.33 -3.46
CA TRP A 56 -1.94 10.44 -3.50
C TRP A 56 -3.04 10.30 -2.46
N ARG A 57 -3.60 9.10 -2.24
CA ARG A 57 -4.61 8.85 -1.20
C ARG A 57 -4.05 9.05 0.21
N GLN A 58 -2.79 8.71 0.43
CA GLN A 58 -2.10 8.92 1.71
C GLN A 58 -1.59 10.35 1.91
N GLY A 59 -1.77 11.25 0.92
CA GLY A 59 -1.29 12.63 1.01
C GLY A 59 0.22 12.80 0.94
N LEU A 60 0.98 11.74 0.61
CA LEU A 60 2.44 11.77 0.47
C LEU A 60 2.88 12.60 -0.74
N HIS A 61 2.09 12.56 -1.81
CA HIS A 61 2.33 13.34 -3.02
C HIS A 61 1.05 14.01 -3.50
N THR A 62 1.20 15.15 -4.18
CA THR A 62 0.11 15.80 -4.89
C THR A 62 0.22 15.45 -6.38
N PRO A 63 -0.85 15.00 -7.05
CA PRO A 63 -0.79 14.65 -8.47
C PRO A 63 -0.44 15.87 -9.33
N SER A 64 0.16 15.65 -10.50
CA SER A 64 0.34 16.69 -11.50
C SER A 64 -1.01 17.21 -12.02
N ARG A 65 -1.03 18.40 -12.63
CA ARG A 65 -2.27 18.96 -13.22
C ARG A 65 -2.94 18.03 -14.24
N ARG A 66 -2.14 17.27 -15.01
CA ARG A 66 -2.67 16.27 -15.94
C ARG A 66 -3.37 15.14 -15.21
N ASN A 67 -2.73 14.58 -14.18
CA ASN A 67 -3.27 13.48 -13.41
C ASN A 67 -4.50 13.91 -12.61
N PHE A 68 -4.48 15.12 -12.03
CA PHE A 68 -5.64 15.72 -11.37
C PHE A 68 -6.87 15.76 -12.29
N ARG A 69 -6.72 16.20 -13.55
CA ARG A 69 -7.83 16.19 -14.53
C ARG A 69 -8.36 14.78 -14.79
N ILE A 70 -7.47 13.79 -14.89
CA ILE A 70 -7.88 12.38 -15.08
C ILE A 70 -8.68 11.90 -13.87
N LEU A 71 -8.23 12.21 -12.65
CA LEU A 71 -8.95 11.85 -11.42
C LEU A 71 -10.32 12.51 -11.35
N THR A 72 -10.43 13.79 -11.74
CA THR A 72 -11.72 14.52 -11.81
C THR A 72 -12.72 13.82 -12.74
N LEU A 73 -12.27 13.38 -13.91
CA LEU A 73 -13.09 12.65 -14.89
C LEU A 73 -13.47 11.25 -14.37
N MET A 74 -12.48 10.50 -13.88
CA MET A 74 -12.65 9.13 -13.39
C MET A 74 -13.65 9.07 -12.24
N LEU A 75 -13.54 10.01 -11.29
CA LEU A 75 -14.46 10.15 -10.16
C LEU A 75 -15.71 10.96 -10.51
N ARG A 76 -15.96 11.30 -11.79
CA ARG A 76 -17.09 12.11 -12.27
C ARG A 76 -17.46 13.24 -11.32
N ILE A 77 -16.46 14.05 -10.95
CA ILE A 77 -16.65 15.18 -10.03
C ILE A 77 -17.34 16.34 -10.77
N GLU A 78 -17.19 16.37 -12.10
CA GLU A 78 -17.88 17.32 -12.98
C GLU A 78 -19.41 17.23 -12.92
N ASP A 79 -19.94 16.05 -12.59
CA ASP A 79 -21.38 15.82 -12.40
C ASP A 79 -21.88 16.25 -10.99
N ALA A 80 -20.97 16.63 -10.09
CA ALA A 80 -21.25 17.01 -8.70
C ALA A 80 -20.91 18.49 -8.45
N PRO A 81 -21.79 19.44 -8.84
CA PRO A 81 -21.51 20.88 -8.82
C PRO A 81 -21.21 21.43 -7.43
N GLU A 82 -21.68 20.77 -6.38
CA GLU A 82 -21.39 21.10 -4.99
C GLU A 82 -19.97 20.72 -4.56
N VAL A 83 -19.42 19.62 -5.08
CA VAL A 83 -18.09 19.12 -4.68
C VAL A 83 -16.98 19.79 -5.49
N LEU A 84 -17.24 20.08 -6.77
CA LEU A 84 -16.22 20.56 -7.71
C LEU A 84 -15.46 21.83 -7.25
N PRO A 85 -16.12 22.88 -6.73
CA PRO A 85 -15.40 24.07 -6.24
C PRO A 85 -14.45 23.76 -5.09
N HIS A 86 -14.90 22.94 -4.13
CA HIS A 86 -14.11 22.55 -2.96
C HIS A 86 -12.94 21.62 -3.35
N TRP A 87 -13.20 20.67 -4.25
CA TRP A 87 -12.19 19.79 -4.85
C TRP A 87 -11.04 20.58 -5.49
N ASN A 88 -11.36 21.56 -6.34
CA ASN A 88 -10.38 22.41 -7.01
C ASN A 88 -9.61 23.29 -6.02
N ARG A 89 -10.31 23.88 -5.04
CA ARG A 89 -9.69 24.73 -4.02
C ARG A 89 -8.66 23.96 -3.20
N LEU A 90 -9.02 22.80 -2.66
CA LEU A 90 -8.11 21.97 -1.86
C LEU A 90 -6.90 21.49 -2.67
N TYR A 91 -7.09 21.18 -3.96
CA TYR A 91 -5.98 20.81 -4.83
C TYR A 91 -4.98 21.96 -5.03
N GLU A 92 -5.46 23.17 -5.28
CA GLU A 92 -4.59 24.35 -5.43
C GLU A 92 -3.91 24.73 -4.11
N GLU A 93 -4.54 24.50 -2.96
CA GLU A 93 -3.90 24.61 -1.65
C GLU A 93 -2.80 23.56 -1.46
N ALA A 94 -3.05 22.30 -1.85
CA ALA A 94 -2.06 21.23 -1.76
C ALA A 94 -0.84 21.49 -2.68
N GLN A 95 -1.07 21.97 -3.91
CA GLN A 95 0.00 22.37 -4.84
C GLN A 95 0.87 23.49 -4.28
N ARG A 96 0.28 24.48 -3.61
CA ARG A 96 1.03 25.60 -3.00
C ARG A 96 1.89 25.17 -1.82
N ARG A 97 1.52 24.09 -1.11
CA ARG A 97 2.31 23.52 0.00
C ARG A 97 3.50 22.69 -0.49
N LYS A 98 3.56 22.33 -1.77
CA LYS A 98 4.65 21.52 -2.31
C LYS A 98 5.95 22.36 -2.28
N PRO A 99 7.00 21.92 -1.56
CA PRO A 99 8.29 22.61 -1.59
C PRO A 99 8.87 22.58 -3.01
N ALA A 100 9.53 23.67 -3.43
CA ALA A 100 9.96 23.91 -4.80
C ALA A 100 10.98 22.88 -5.35
N ASP A 101 11.60 22.06 -4.49
CA ASP A 101 12.75 21.23 -4.84
C ASP A 101 12.43 19.73 -5.07
N GLY A 102 11.15 19.35 -5.11
CA GLY A 102 10.73 17.95 -5.24
C GLY A 102 10.55 17.48 -6.69
N ASN A 103 11.64 17.03 -7.31
CA ASN A 103 11.73 16.35 -8.61
C ASN A 103 10.66 15.24 -8.75
N GLY A 104 9.53 15.56 -9.36
CA GLY A 104 8.33 14.72 -9.39
C GLY A 104 7.73 14.66 -10.78
N ASP A 105 8.48 14.07 -11.72
CA ASP A 105 7.95 13.47 -12.95
C ASP A 105 8.98 12.43 -13.45
N ALA A 106 8.90 11.22 -12.91
CA ALA A 106 9.57 10.06 -13.50
C ALA A 106 8.49 9.16 -14.12
N SER A 107 7.95 9.59 -15.26
CA SER A 107 7.28 8.74 -16.26
C SER A 107 6.96 9.54 -17.54
N GLN A 108 7.97 9.68 -18.40
CA GLN A 108 7.77 9.85 -19.84
C GLN A 108 8.63 8.81 -20.58
N PRO A 109 8.05 7.97 -21.45
CA PRO A 109 8.74 7.52 -22.64
C PRO A 109 8.51 8.58 -23.73
N ALA A 110 9.58 9.24 -24.16
CA ALA A 110 9.54 10.09 -25.35
C ALA A 110 9.46 9.19 -26.59
N THR A 111 8.27 9.11 -27.19
CA THR A 111 8.08 8.62 -28.57
C THR A 111 8.64 9.65 -29.54
N THR A 112 9.59 9.22 -30.36
CA THR A 112 9.98 9.82 -31.64
C THR A 112 8.79 9.87 -32.61
N PRO A 113 8.66 10.94 -33.42
CA PRO A 113 8.00 10.86 -34.71
C PRO A 113 9.01 11.04 -35.84
N GLU A 114 9.12 10.00 -36.66
CA GLU A 114 9.74 9.98 -37.98
C GLU A 114 8.66 10.27 -39.03
N THR A 115 8.87 11.25 -39.93
CA THR A 115 8.64 11.20 -41.40
C THR A 115 8.72 12.63 -42.03
N ASP A 116 9.63 12.76 -43.01
CA ASP A 116 10.05 13.89 -43.90
C ASP A 116 9.04 14.29 -45.02
N PRO A 117 9.30 15.21 -46.02
CA PRO A 117 10.43 16.17 -46.26
C PRO A 117 10.09 17.64 -46.73
N ALA A 118 11.05 18.57 -46.49
CA ALA A 118 11.62 19.70 -47.29
C ALA A 118 10.77 20.81 -48.02
N PRO A 119 11.36 21.94 -48.52
CA PRO A 119 12.61 22.69 -48.20
C PRO A 119 12.30 24.17 -47.74
N THR A 120 13.18 25.08 -47.27
CA THR A 120 14.39 25.67 -47.86
C THR A 120 15.14 26.58 -46.83
N ALA A 121 16.47 26.66 -47.00
CA ALA A 121 17.40 27.78 -46.78
C ALA A 121 18.01 28.12 -45.38
N ALA A 122 19.33 27.84 -45.29
CA ALA A 122 20.44 28.64 -44.74
C ALA A 122 20.41 29.02 -43.23
N SER A 123 21.47 28.96 -42.43
CA SER A 123 22.93 28.90 -42.60
C SER A 123 23.57 28.61 -41.23
N GLY A 124 24.86 28.28 -41.19
CA GLY A 124 25.69 28.50 -39.99
C GLY A 124 26.27 27.23 -39.38
N GLY A 125 27.50 26.90 -39.79
CA GLY A 125 28.20 25.69 -39.37
C GLY A 125 28.79 25.74 -37.97
N ARG A 126 29.02 24.55 -37.41
CA ARG A 126 30.22 24.28 -36.62
C ARG A 126 30.52 22.78 -36.63
N THR A 127 31.72 22.49 -37.11
CA THR A 127 32.37 21.20 -37.23
C THR A 127 32.72 20.63 -35.85
N SER A 128 32.38 19.37 -35.58
CA SER A 128 33.17 18.55 -34.67
C SER A 128 33.39 17.17 -35.27
N ARG A 129 34.68 16.90 -35.52
CA ARG A 129 35.26 15.66 -36.03
C ARG A 129 34.80 14.44 -35.22
N ARG A 130 34.40 13.39 -35.93
CA ARG A 130 34.52 12.00 -35.47
C ARG A 130 36.00 11.67 -35.34
N LEU A 131 36.36 10.79 -34.40
CA LEU A 131 37.24 9.63 -34.60
C LEU A 131 37.66 8.95 -33.27
N PHE A 132 37.70 7.60 -33.31
CA PHE A 132 38.43 6.64 -32.45
C PHE A 132 37.96 6.47 -30.99
N ALA A 133 38.02 5.31 -30.33
CA ALA A 133 38.52 3.97 -30.67
C ALA A 133 37.92 2.95 -29.67
N ALA A 134 37.93 1.68 -30.07
CA ALA A 134 37.65 0.52 -29.24
C ALA A 134 38.69 0.35 -28.11
N ALA A 135 38.27 -0.20 -26.97
CA ALA A 135 39.18 -0.85 -26.03
C ALA A 135 38.47 -2.04 -25.36
N VAL A 136 38.91 -3.21 -25.78
CA VAL A 136 38.71 -4.52 -25.15
C VAL A 136 39.58 -4.56 -23.89
N PHE A 137 39.03 -4.98 -22.75
CA PHE A 137 39.82 -5.54 -21.66
C PHE A 137 39.19 -6.84 -21.15
N LEU A 138 39.75 -7.94 -21.63
CA LEU A 138 39.76 -9.25 -20.98
C LEU A 138 40.76 -9.20 -19.82
N LEU A 139 40.33 -9.55 -18.61
CA LEU A 139 41.24 -10.01 -17.56
C LEU A 139 40.69 -11.31 -16.94
N LEU A 140 41.27 -12.40 -17.42
CA LEU A 140 41.38 -13.69 -16.74
C LEU A 140 42.31 -13.50 -15.53
N GLY A 141 41.84 -13.92 -14.35
CA GLY A 141 42.63 -14.02 -13.14
C GLY A 141 42.34 -15.34 -12.45
N ALA A 142 43.00 -16.41 -12.91
CA ALA A 142 43.16 -17.64 -12.15
C ALA A 142 44.25 -17.42 -11.09
N GLY A 143 43.91 -17.70 -9.83
CA GLY A 143 44.85 -17.64 -8.71
C GLY A 143 44.36 -18.53 -7.59
N GLY A 144 44.72 -19.81 -7.63
CA GLY A 144 44.59 -20.73 -6.50
C GLY A 144 45.75 -20.57 -5.53
N SER A 145 45.49 -20.81 -4.24
CA SER A 145 46.39 -21.32 -3.18
C SER A 145 45.56 -21.49 -1.91
N VAL A 146 45.21 -22.73 -1.51
CA VAL A 146 45.87 -23.58 -0.50
C VAL A 146 45.73 -23.07 0.95
N LEU A 147 44.87 -23.79 1.68
CA LEU A 147 44.91 -24.23 3.08
C LEU A 147 45.67 -23.38 4.12
N ALA A 148 44.92 -22.90 5.12
CA ALA A 148 45.39 -22.78 6.49
C ALA A 148 44.33 -23.33 7.46
N LEU A 149 44.67 -24.45 8.09
CA LEU A 149 44.00 -25.04 9.25
C LEU A 149 44.10 -24.05 10.42
N GLY A 150 42.97 -23.72 11.02
CA GLY A 150 42.88 -22.92 12.23
C GLY A 150 41.65 -23.32 13.01
N THR A 151 41.79 -24.38 13.81
CA THR A 151 40.86 -24.75 14.88
C THR A 151 40.83 -23.64 15.92
N PHE A 152 39.79 -22.80 15.89
CA PHE A 152 39.39 -21.99 17.04
C PHE A 152 38.02 -22.46 17.49
N ASP A 153 38.04 -23.48 18.36
CA ASP A 153 36.97 -23.75 19.31
C ASP A 153 36.80 -22.51 20.20
N ARG A 154 35.84 -21.66 19.83
CA ARG A 154 35.28 -20.67 20.73
C ARG A 154 33.84 -21.08 20.97
N PRO A 155 33.49 -21.62 22.14
CA PRO A 155 32.09 -21.76 22.51
C PRO A 155 31.53 -20.35 22.68
N GLN A 156 30.94 -19.82 21.62
CA GLN A 156 30.02 -18.70 21.73
C GLN A 156 28.78 -19.21 22.45
N THR A 157 28.85 -19.18 23.78
CA THR A 157 27.66 -19.04 24.62
C THR A 157 27.07 -17.67 24.31
N HIS A 158 26.36 -17.58 23.18
CA HIS A 158 25.27 -16.63 23.05
C HIS A 158 24.20 -17.10 24.02
N ALA A 159 24.37 -16.71 25.29
CA ALA A 159 23.23 -16.45 26.15
C ALA A 159 22.47 -15.33 25.45
N ALA A 160 21.63 -15.71 24.47
CA ALA A 160 20.56 -14.88 23.98
C ALA A 160 19.72 -14.59 25.22
N ALA A 161 19.98 -13.42 25.81
CA ALA A 161 19.04 -12.82 26.73
C ALA A 161 17.75 -12.69 25.93
N PHE A 162 16.84 -13.65 26.14
CA PHE A 162 15.44 -13.55 25.77
C PHE A 162 14.91 -12.35 26.56
N SER A 163 15.13 -11.16 26.00
CA SER A 163 14.40 -9.97 26.39
C SER A 163 12.95 -10.36 26.16
N LYS A 164 12.24 -10.60 27.27
CA LYS A 164 10.83 -10.94 27.30
C LYS A 164 10.12 -9.83 26.57
N ALA A 165 9.89 -10.01 25.26
CA ALA A 165 9.24 -9.01 24.44
C ALA A 165 7.87 -8.81 25.07
N GLY A 166 7.61 -7.60 25.55
CA GLY A 166 6.28 -7.24 26.03
C GLY A 166 5.24 -7.49 24.92
N PRO A 167 3.95 -7.52 25.28
CA PRO A 167 2.88 -7.70 24.31
C PRO A 167 3.06 -6.71 23.14
N GLN A 168 3.23 -7.24 21.94
CA GLN A 168 3.34 -6.44 20.73
C GLN A 168 1.96 -5.83 20.46
N VAL A 169 1.84 -4.51 20.59
CA VAL A 169 0.60 -3.81 20.21
C VAL A 169 0.54 -3.79 18.68
N ILE A 170 -0.44 -4.50 18.11
CA ILE A 170 -0.68 -4.54 16.68
C ILE A 170 -1.76 -3.50 16.35
N ASP A 171 -1.44 -2.55 15.47
CA ASP A 171 -2.39 -1.58 14.92
C ASP A 171 -2.54 -1.80 13.41
N MET A 172 -3.72 -2.28 13.01
CA MET A 172 -4.13 -2.57 11.64
C MET A 172 -4.87 -1.40 10.99
N THR A 173 -4.83 -0.20 11.58
CA THR A 173 -5.55 0.96 11.05
C THR A 173 -5.16 1.25 9.60
N GLY A 174 -6.13 1.16 8.69
CA GLY A 174 -5.92 1.35 7.24
C GLY A 174 -5.16 0.22 6.54
N GLN A 175 -4.82 -0.87 7.23
CA GLN A 175 -4.11 -2.03 6.68
C GLN A 175 -5.06 -3.15 6.31
N ARG A 176 -4.61 -4.08 5.45
CA ARG A 176 -5.39 -5.26 5.07
C ARG A 176 -5.41 -6.28 6.20
N ILE A 177 -6.59 -6.74 6.58
CA ILE A 177 -6.81 -7.82 7.56
C ILE A 177 -7.02 -9.12 6.79
N GLU A 178 -6.09 -10.05 6.99
CA GLU A 178 -6.22 -11.41 6.52
C GLU A 178 -6.98 -12.27 7.54
N ALA A 179 -7.82 -13.16 7.04
CA ALA A 179 -8.50 -14.16 7.86
C ALA A 179 -7.68 -15.45 7.80
N HIS A 180 -7.33 -16.00 8.96
CA HIS A 180 -6.53 -17.21 9.06
C HIS A 180 -7.33 -18.32 9.73
N GLU A 181 -7.55 -19.43 9.01
CA GLU A 181 -8.16 -20.65 9.58
C GLU A 181 -7.22 -21.35 10.58
N LEU A 182 -5.91 -21.22 10.39
CA LEU A 182 -4.88 -21.74 11.28
C LEU A 182 -3.93 -20.62 11.68
N VAL A 183 -3.83 -20.38 12.98
CA VAL A 183 -2.92 -19.40 13.57
C VAL A 183 -1.91 -20.14 14.44
N ILE A 184 -0.63 -19.94 14.14
CA ILE A 184 0.48 -20.49 14.94
C ILE A 184 1.19 -19.31 15.60
N ALA A 185 1.27 -19.33 16.93
CA ALA A 185 1.90 -18.30 17.73
C ALA A 185 2.80 -18.90 18.81
N LYS A 186 3.87 -18.20 19.18
CA LYS A 186 4.67 -18.53 20.38
C LYS A 186 4.11 -17.83 21.60
N VAL A 187 4.38 -18.36 22.80
CA VAL A 187 4.04 -17.66 24.05
C VAL A 187 4.62 -16.23 24.04
N GLY A 188 3.77 -15.24 24.31
CA GLY A 188 4.10 -13.80 24.26
C GLY A 188 3.89 -13.14 22.89
N GLN A 189 3.68 -13.91 21.83
CA GLN A 189 3.41 -13.37 20.49
C GLN A 189 1.95 -12.90 20.39
N SER A 190 1.76 -11.77 19.71
CA SER A 190 0.44 -11.29 19.29
C SER A 190 0.29 -11.46 17.78
N VAL A 191 -0.91 -11.83 17.33
CA VAL A 191 -1.22 -12.14 15.93
C VAL A 191 -2.65 -11.70 15.59
N VAL A 192 -2.85 -11.17 14.39
CA VAL A 192 -4.20 -10.90 13.88
C VAL A 192 -4.82 -12.23 13.48
N VAL A 193 -5.99 -12.55 14.03
CA VAL A 193 -6.70 -13.80 13.74
C VAL A 193 -7.79 -13.57 12.70
N HIS A 194 -8.53 -12.47 12.87
CA HIS A 194 -9.74 -12.21 12.11
C HIS A 194 -10.04 -10.70 12.01
N GLY A 195 -10.88 -10.30 11.07
CA GLY A 195 -11.57 -8.99 11.08
C GLY A 195 -13.08 -9.12 11.29
N SER A 196 -13.61 -8.44 12.30
CA SER A 196 -15.06 -8.28 12.54
C SER A 196 -15.60 -7.12 11.70
N ARG A 197 -16.64 -7.36 10.92
CA ARG A 197 -17.21 -6.36 10.00
C ARG A 197 -18.68 -6.12 10.32
N GLY A 198 -19.13 -4.90 10.07
CA GLY A 198 -20.55 -4.57 10.01
C GLY A 198 -21.14 -4.88 8.64
N ARG A 199 -22.15 -4.09 8.25
CA ARG A 199 -22.63 -4.06 6.86
C ARG A 199 -21.52 -3.53 5.94
N CYS A 200 -21.59 -3.90 4.67
CA CYS A 200 -20.56 -3.56 3.69
C CYS A 200 -20.39 -2.04 3.56
N GLY A 201 -19.16 -1.55 3.71
CA GLY A 201 -18.82 -0.12 3.64
C GLY A 201 -19.13 0.69 4.90
N GLU A 202 -19.80 0.11 5.90
CA GLU A 202 -20.10 0.79 7.16
C GLU A 202 -18.95 0.64 8.17
N GLN A 203 -18.94 1.53 9.17
CA GLN A 203 -18.04 1.41 10.31
C GLN A 203 -18.27 0.06 11.00
N PRO A 204 -17.21 -0.72 11.29
CA PRO A 204 -17.36 -1.96 12.04
C PRO A 204 -17.82 -1.71 13.47
N PRO A 205 -18.40 -2.72 14.14
CA PRO A 205 -18.80 -2.62 15.54
C PRO A 205 -17.69 -2.10 16.47
N GLY A 206 -18.11 -1.51 17.60
CA GLY A 206 -17.19 -1.10 18.67
C GLY A 206 -16.44 -2.30 19.25
N TRP A 207 -15.26 -2.08 19.85
CA TRP A 207 -14.45 -3.18 20.38
C TRP A 207 -15.20 -3.94 21.49
N GLU A 208 -15.95 -3.25 22.33
CA GLU A 208 -16.72 -3.83 23.42
C GLU A 208 -17.78 -4.82 22.91
N GLU A 209 -18.42 -4.49 21.78
CA GLU A 209 -19.41 -5.37 21.13
C GLU A 209 -18.71 -6.56 20.47
N VAL A 210 -17.59 -6.33 19.77
CA VAL A 210 -16.76 -7.39 19.19
C VAL A 210 -16.32 -8.40 20.26
N LEU A 211 -15.80 -7.89 21.39
CA LEU A 211 -15.27 -8.70 22.48
C LEU A 211 -16.33 -9.62 23.12
N GLN A 212 -17.59 -9.17 23.20
CA GLN A 212 -18.70 -9.99 23.72
C GLN A 212 -18.97 -11.23 22.87
N GLY A 213 -18.64 -11.19 21.57
CA GLY A 213 -18.78 -12.32 20.65
C GLY A 213 -17.57 -13.25 20.59
N LEU A 214 -16.46 -12.91 21.26
CA LEU A 214 -15.23 -13.73 21.21
C LEU A 214 -15.27 -14.85 22.26
N PRO A 215 -14.83 -16.07 21.92
CA PRO A 215 -14.75 -17.16 22.88
C PRO A 215 -13.65 -16.89 23.90
N GLN A 216 -13.87 -17.32 25.14
CA GLN A 216 -12.80 -17.36 26.13
C GLN A 216 -11.87 -18.53 25.82
N LEU A 217 -10.57 -18.24 25.72
CA LEU A 217 -9.54 -19.24 25.46
C LEU A 217 -8.65 -19.38 26.70
N SER A 218 -8.21 -20.59 26.98
CA SER A 218 -7.26 -20.89 28.06
C SER A 218 -5.81 -20.54 27.70
N ASN A 219 -5.49 -20.50 26.41
CA ASN A 219 -4.13 -20.32 25.90
C ASN A 219 -3.77 -18.86 25.54
N GLY A 220 -4.64 -17.88 25.78
CA GLY A 220 -4.40 -16.48 25.45
C GLY A 220 -5.58 -15.56 25.71
N PHE A 221 -5.46 -14.31 25.26
CA PHE A 221 -6.51 -13.31 25.37
C PHE A 221 -6.65 -12.48 24.08
N TRP A 222 -7.77 -11.79 23.97
CA TRP A 222 -8.10 -10.97 22.81
C TRP A 222 -7.83 -9.48 23.07
N SER A 223 -7.42 -8.76 22.03
CA SER A 223 -7.22 -7.31 22.06
C SER A 223 -7.68 -6.65 20.75
N ASP A 224 -7.96 -5.35 20.83
CA ASP A 224 -8.34 -4.55 19.67
C ASP A 224 -7.11 -4.27 18.81
N GLY A 225 -7.17 -4.67 17.54
CA GLY A 225 -6.15 -4.36 16.55
C GLY A 225 -6.46 -3.12 15.71
N GLY A 226 -7.48 -2.34 16.04
CA GLY A 226 -7.88 -1.17 15.25
C GLY A 226 -8.72 -1.51 14.01
N VAL A 227 -8.99 -0.51 13.17
CA VAL A 227 -9.89 -0.64 12.00
C VAL A 227 -9.10 -0.73 10.70
N GLY A 228 -9.00 -1.93 10.16
CA GLY A 228 -8.40 -2.21 8.86
C GLY A 228 -9.45 -2.52 7.78
N ILE A 229 -8.99 -3.13 6.69
CA ILE A 229 -9.80 -3.52 5.54
C ILE A 229 -9.76 -5.03 5.38
N ARG A 230 -10.90 -5.70 5.48
CA ARG A 230 -11.05 -7.14 5.19
C ARG A 230 -11.64 -7.32 3.79
N VAL A 231 -11.07 -8.19 2.97
CA VAL A 231 -11.70 -8.58 1.70
C VAL A 231 -12.83 -9.57 2.00
N SER A 232 -14.06 -9.21 1.67
CA SER A 232 -15.25 -10.05 1.87
C SER A 232 -15.94 -10.33 0.54
N ARG A 233 -16.16 -11.61 0.26
CA ARG A 233 -16.95 -12.05 -0.90
C ARG A 233 -18.39 -11.52 -0.83
N ALA A 234 -18.96 -11.42 0.36
CA ALA A 234 -20.32 -10.90 0.56
C ALA A 234 -20.43 -9.39 0.26
N CYS A 235 -19.32 -8.65 0.37
CA CYS A 235 -19.26 -7.23 0.07
C CYS A 235 -18.66 -6.93 -1.31
N SER A 236 -18.41 -7.96 -2.12
CA SER A 236 -17.79 -7.82 -3.44
C SER A 236 -16.46 -7.04 -3.42
N GLY A 237 -15.72 -7.04 -2.31
CA GLY A 237 -14.51 -6.23 -2.18
C GLY A 237 -14.01 -6.05 -0.75
N GLY A 238 -13.11 -5.08 -0.57
CA GLY A 238 -12.61 -4.65 0.73
C GLY A 238 -13.68 -3.93 1.52
N THR A 239 -13.88 -4.27 2.79
CA THR A 239 -14.80 -3.57 3.69
C THR A 239 -14.07 -3.22 4.99
N PRO A 240 -14.38 -2.07 5.62
CA PRO A 240 -13.89 -1.78 6.95
C PRO A 240 -14.20 -2.92 7.93
N ALA A 241 -13.19 -3.32 8.70
CA ALA A 241 -13.29 -4.38 9.68
C ALA A 241 -12.39 -4.07 10.88
N ARG A 242 -12.86 -4.38 12.09
CA ARG A 242 -12.07 -4.29 13.31
C ARG A 242 -11.21 -5.54 13.44
N ALA A 243 -9.89 -5.37 13.51
CA ALA A 243 -8.96 -6.47 13.67
C ALA A 243 -9.09 -7.08 15.08
N VAL A 244 -9.19 -8.40 15.11
CA VAL A 244 -9.22 -9.22 16.33
C VAL A 244 -7.83 -9.81 16.51
N VAL A 245 -7.12 -9.33 17.53
CA VAL A 245 -5.74 -9.74 17.83
C VAL A 245 -5.77 -10.74 18.98
N PHE A 246 -5.07 -11.85 18.80
CA PHE A 246 -4.84 -12.85 19.84
C PHE A 246 -3.43 -12.70 20.40
N THR A 247 -3.30 -12.64 21.72
CA THR A 247 -2.02 -12.69 22.43
C THR A 247 -1.88 -14.03 23.15
N ALA A 248 -0.89 -14.81 22.74
CA ALA A 248 -0.62 -16.14 23.29
C ALA A 248 0.01 -16.07 24.68
N THR A 249 -0.51 -16.85 25.64
CA THR A 249 -0.02 -16.88 27.03
C THR A 249 0.46 -18.25 27.49
N HIS A 250 -0.14 -19.33 26.99
CA HIS A 250 0.21 -20.70 27.38
C HIS A 250 0.23 -21.63 26.16
N PRO A 251 1.14 -22.61 26.08
CA PRO A 251 1.12 -23.61 25.01
C PRO A 251 -0.18 -24.41 25.01
N GLY A 252 -0.65 -24.76 23.82
CA GLY A 252 -1.90 -25.52 23.66
C GLY A 252 -2.52 -25.35 22.29
N GLN A 253 -3.62 -26.04 22.05
CA GLN A 253 -4.37 -25.92 20.81
C GLN A 253 -5.86 -25.77 21.12
N GLU A 254 -6.48 -24.77 20.52
CA GLU A 254 -7.90 -24.51 20.64
C GLU A 254 -8.56 -24.41 19.27
N ARG A 255 -9.78 -24.92 19.17
CA ARG A 255 -10.60 -24.94 17.96
C ARG A 255 -11.97 -24.38 18.29
N PHE A 256 -12.42 -23.40 17.52
CA PHE A 256 -13.70 -22.74 17.70
C PHE A 256 -14.18 -22.15 16.38
N THR A 257 -15.42 -21.64 16.37
CA THR A 257 -15.96 -20.90 15.23
C THR A 257 -16.00 -19.43 15.57
N LEU A 258 -15.53 -18.59 14.66
CA LEU A 258 -15.50 -17.14 14.80
C LEU A 258 -16.10 -16.52 13.55
N TYR A 259 -17.24 -15.83 13.69
CA TYR A 259 -17.98 -15.23 12.56
C TYR A 259 -18.29 -16.24 11.43
N ASP A 260 -18.76 -17.42 11.81
CA ASP A 260 -19.04 -18.56 10.91
C ASP A 260 -17.81 -19.19 10.23
N ASP A 261 -16.61 -18.69 10.50
CA ASP A 261 -15.36 -19.24 9.99
C ASP A 261 -14.72 -20.17 11.05
N PRO A 262 -14.33 -21.41 10.71
CA PRO A 262 -13.65 -22.31 11.64
C PRO A 262 -12.20 -21.87 11.86
N ILE A 263 -11.80 -21.70 13.13
CA ILE A 263 -10.47 -21.24 13.50
C ILE A 263 -9.79 -22.26 14.41
N THR A 264 -8.51 -22.53 14.12
CA THR A 264 -7.60 -23.27 14.99
C THR A 264 -6.46 -22.36 15.42
N ILE A 265 -6.29 -22.18 16.73
CA ILE A 265 -5.12 -21.50 17.30
C ILE A 265 -4.21 -22.56 17.92
N ARG A 266 -2.96 -22.60 17.49
CA ARG A 266 -1.91 -23.43 18.05
C ARG A 266 -0.83 -22.56 18.66
N VAL A 267 -0.67 -22.64 19.98
CA VAL A 267 0.38 -21.95 20.72
C VAL A 267 1.52 -22.92 21.01
N THR A 268 2.72 -22.56 20.60
CA THR A 268 3.96 -23.26 20.94
C THR A 268 4.74 -22.50 22.01
N GLU A 269 5.72 -23.18 22.60
CA GLU A 269 6.75 -22.54 23.43
C GLU A 269 7.55 -21.48 22.65
#